data_AF-A0A0R3PI63-F1
#
_entry.id   AF-A0A0R3PI63-F1
#
_cell.length_a   1.000
_cell.length_b   1.000
_cell.length_c   1.000
_cell.angle_alpha   90.00
_cell.angle_beta   90.00
_cell.angle_gamma   90.00
#
_symmetry.space_group_name_H-M   'P 1'
#
loop_
_entity.id
_entity.type
_entity.pdbx_description
1 polymer ?
#
loop_
_entity_poly.entity_id
_entity_poly.type
_entity_poly.pdbx_seq_one_letter_code
_entity_poly.pdbx_strand_id
1 'polypeptide(L)'
;SKVTKRLSPETLELIRQRGIARAAGNRELTSEFAKQRRKAIKEDLKARTATVMAEAEEAGKNIRKAHRSFANYKAKMTALRLSDGTVTASRKTMEKIIYEYYSDLFEKPPVLHSEIRYAISLPEEPLASPRKHTGSALHTLLV
;
A
#
# COMPACT_ATOMS: atom_id res chain seq x y z
N SER A 1 7.13 -23.50 -9.12
CA SER A 1 7.71 -23.85 -7.81
C SER A 1 9.22 -23.75 -7.92
N LYS A 2 9.89 -22.93 -7.09
CA LYS A 2 11.35 -22.85 -7.07
C LYS A 2 11.84 -24.19 -6.51
N VAL A 3 12.24 -25.13 -7.38
CA VAL A 3 12.68 -26.47 -6.95
C VAL A 3 14.05 -26.32 -6.31
N THR A 4 14.07 -26.01 -5.02
CA THR A 4 15.29 -26.07 -4.22
C THR A 4 15.70 -27.54 -4.13
N LYS A 5 16.92 -27.86 -4.57
CA LYS A 5 17.46 -29.22 -4.50
C LYS A 5 17.36 -29.72 -3.05
N ARG A 6 16.91 -30.96 -2.85
CA ARG A 6 16.60 -31.51 -1.52
C ARG A 6 17.83 -31.57 -0.58
N LEU A 7 19.03 -31.66 -1.13
CA LEU A 7 20.31 -31.78 -0.44
C LEU A 7 21.34 -30.85 -1.09
N SER A 8 22.29 -30.37 -0.29
CA SER A 8 23.44 -29.58 -0.76
C SER A 8 24.35 -30.41 -1.67
N PRO A 9 25.07 -29.78 -2.61
CA PRO A 9 26.01 -30.48 -3.49
C PRO A 9 27.10 -31.22 -2.71
N GLU A 10 27.58 -30.64 -1.61
CA GLU A 10 28.56 -31.27 -0.72
C GLU A 10 28.03 -32.57 -0.10
N THR A 11 26.78 -32.57 0.37
CA THR A 11 26.14 -33.77 0.91
C THR A 11 25.97 -34.87 -0.15
N LEU A 12 25.72 -34.48 -1.40
CA LEU A 12 25.62 -35.43 -2.53
C LEU A 12 26.99 -36.05 -2.85
N GLU A 13 28.07 -35.27 -2.80
CA GLU A 13 29.43 -35.79 -3.00
C GLU A 13 29.81 -36.80 -1.91
N LEU A 14 29.47 -36.54 -0.65
CA LEU A 14 29.70 -37.51 0.44
C LEU A 14 28.95 -38.84 0.21
N ILE A 15 27.75 -38.80 -0.37
CA ILE A 15 26.99 -40.00 -0.73
C ILE A 15 27.71 -40.77 -1.85
N ARG A 16 28.23 -40.06 -2.86
CA ARG A 16 28.98 -40.64 -3.97
C ARG A 16 30.28 -41.30 -3.49
N GLN A 17 31.07 -40.59 -2.68
CA GLN A 17 32.33 -41.09 -2.11
C GLN A 17 32.12 -42.33 -1.24
N ARG A 18 31.06 -42.35 -0.40
CA ARG A 18 30.68 -43.54 0.36
C ARG A 18 30.32 -44.74 -0.54
N GLY A 19 29.74 -44.50 -1.71
CA GLY A 19 29.45 -45.54 -2.69
C GLY A 19 30.72 -46.18 -3.23
N ILE A 20 31.69 -45.34 -3.61
CA ILE A 20 33.01 -45.78 -4.10
C ILE A 20 33.76 -46.55 -3.02
N ALA A 21 33.83 -46.03 -1.79
CA ALA A 21 34.51 -46.70 -0.68
C ALA A 21 33.89 -48.07 -0.35
N ARG A 22 32.56 -48.21 -0.48
CA ARG A 22 31.87 -49.49 -0.32
C ARG A 22 32.23 -50.49 -1.42
N ALA A 23 32.25 -50.04 -2.68
CA ALA A 23 32.64 -50.89 -3.80
C ALA A 23 34.10 -51.37 -3.69
N ALA A 24 34.98 -50.55 -3.13
CA ALA A 24 36.38 -50.89 -2.87
C ALA A 24 36.60 -51.78 -1.64
N GLY A 25 35.56 -52.14 -0.88
CA GLY A 25 35.69 -52.95 0.34
C GLY A 25 36.28 -52.20 1.56
N ASN A 26 36.44 -50.88 1.48
CA ASN A 26 37.09 -50.08 2.51
C ASN A 26 36.12 -49.74 3.66
N ARG A 27 36.08 -50.61 4.69
CA ARG A 27 35.12 -50.51 5.80
C ARG A 27 35.32 -49.27 6.68
N GLU A 28 36.56 -48.89 6.97
CA GLU A 28 36.88 -47.71 7.80
C GLU A 28 36.45 -46.40 7.11
N LEU A 29 36.89 -46.19 5.87
CA LEU A 29 36.50 -45.02 5.07
C LEU A 29 34.98 -44.95 4.87
N THR A 30 34.32 -46.09 4.67
CA THR A 30 32.86 -46.15 4.59
C THR A 30 32.18 -45.63 5.86
N SER A 31 32.74 -45.96 7.04
CA SER A 31 32.25 -45.49 8.34
C SER A 31 32.43 -43.98 8.49
N GLU A 32 33.59 -43.44 8.12
CA GLU A 32 33.87 -42.01 8.18
C GLU A 32 32.94 -41.20 7.26
N PHE A 33 32.80 -41.60 5.99
CA PHE A 33 31.84 -40.96 5.09
C PHE A 33 30.39 -41.07 5.58
N ALA A 34 30.02 -42.18 6.24
CA ALA A 34 28.69 -42.33 6.82
C ALA A 34 28.45 -41.37 7.99
N LYS A 35 29.45 -41.12 8.85
CA LYS A 35 29.38 -40.13 9.93
C LYS A 35 29.24 -38.72 9.36
N GLN A 36 30.06 -38.36 8.38
CA GLN A 36 30.03 -37.05 7.73
C GLN A 36 28.68 -36.79 7.04
N ARG A 37 28.18 -37.75 6.25
CA ARG A 37 26.87 -37.63 5.58
C ARG A 37 25.72 -37.43 6.55
N ARG A 38 25.74 -38.06 7.73
CA ARG A 38 24.72 -37.86 8.77
C ARG A 38 24.74 -36.44 9.33
N LYS A 39 25.93 -35.87 9.56
CA LYS A 39 26.10 -34.49 10.02
C LYS A 39 25.61 -33.49 8.98
N ALA A 40 26.08 -33.63 7.73
CA ALA A 40 25.73 -32.72 6.64
C ALA A 40 24.21 -32.69 6.37
N ILE A 41 23.53 -33.85 6.39
CA ILE A 41 22.07 -33.90 6.22
C ILE A 41 21.33 -33.23 7.36
N LYS A 42 21.81 -33.38 8.60
CA LYS A 42 21.19 -32.73 9.75
C LYS A 42 21.27 -31.21 9.62
N GLU A 43 22.38 -30.69 9.10
CA GLU A 43 22.58 -29.26 8.87
C GLU A 43 21.74 -28.76 7.70
N ASP A 44 21.73 -29.45 6.56
CA ASP A 44 20.87 -29.15 5.41
C ASP A 44 19.39 -29.06 5.82
N LEU A 45 18.91 -30.03 6.61
CA LEU A 45 17.52 -30.05 7.09
C LEU A 45 17.21 -28.87 8.02
N LYS A 46 18.13 -28.52 8.92
CA LYS A 46 17.98 -27.34 9.79
C LYS A 46 17.92 -26.05 8.99
N ALA A 47 18.84 -25.88 8.03
CA ALA A 47 18.88 -24.71 7.16
C ALA A 47 17.57 -24.56 6.37
N ARG A 48 17.08 -25.65 5.76
CA ARG A 48 15.81 -25.66 5.03
C ARG A 48 14.60 -25.37 5.91
N THR A 49 14.61 -25.87 7.15
CA THR A 49 13.53 -25.58 8.10
C THR A 49 13.51 -24.09 8.43
N ALA A 50 14.67 -23.49 8.68
CA ALA A 50 14.77 -22.05 8.93
C ALA A 50 14.27 -21.21 7.75
N THR A 51 14.64 -21.57 6.51
CA THR A 51 14.17 -20.85 5.31
C THR A 51 12.65 -20.96 5.15
N VAL A 52 12.08 -22.17 5.34
CA VAL A 52 10.63 -22.38 5.21
C VAL A 52 9.86 -21.60 6.27
N MET A 53 10.35 -21.54 7.51
CA MET A 53 9.72 -20.75 8.57
C MET A 53 9.74 -19.25 8.26
N ALA A 54 10.84 -18.74 7.69
CA ALA A 54 10.96 -17.34 7.29
C ALA A 54 10.00 -16.98 6.14
N GLU A 55 9.91 -17.84 5.12
CA GLU A 55 8.94 -17.69 4.01
C GLU A 55 7.49 -17.72 4.54
N ALA A 56 7.18 -18.63 5.46
CA ALA A 56 5.86 -18.71 6.09
C ALA A 56 5.53 -17.47 6.95
N GLU A 57 6.52 -16.90 7.65
CA GLU A 57 6.34 -15.67 8.42
C GLU A 57 6.06 -14.46 7.51
N GLU A 58 6.80 -14.33 6.41
CA GLU A 58 6.57 -13.30 5.39
C GLU A 58 5.17 -13.43 4.77
N ALA A 59 4.77 -14.66 4.42
CA ALA A 59 3.42 -14.96 3.97
C ALA A 59 2.36 -14.61 5.04
N GLY A 60 2.56 -14.99 6.29
CA GLY A 60 1.64 -14.66 7.38
C GLY A 60 1.47 -13.15 7.60
N LYS A 61 2.56 -12.38 7.50
CA LYS A 61 2.53 -10.90 7.58
C LYS A 61 1.72 -10.30 6.43
N ASN A 62 1.85 -10.84 5.21
CA ASN A 62 1.10 -10.35 4.06
C ASN A 62 -0.42 -10.63 4.19
N ILE A 63 -0.82 -11.79 4.72
CA ILE A 63 -2.22 -12.16 4.99
C ILE A 63 -2.82 -11.20 6.02
N ARG A 64 -2.13 -10.99 7.15
CA ARG A 64 -2.59 -10.06 8.19
C ARG A 64 -2.77 -8.63 7.64
N LYS A 65 -1.86 -8.18 6.78
CA LYS A 65 -1.95 -6.87 6.12
C LYS A 65 -3.17 -6.79 5.18
N ALA A 66 -3.41 -7.83 4.37
CA ALA A 66 -4.56 -7.91 3.49
C ALA A 66 -5.88 -7.87 4.27
N HIS A 67 -6.01 -8.67 5.34
CA HIS A 67 -7.19 -8.65 6.23
C HIS A 67 -7.44 -7.26 6.84
N ARG A 68 -6.37 -6.59 7.30
CA ARG A 68 -6.49 -5.22 7.83
C ARG A 68 -6.94 -4.23 6.76
N SER A 69 -6.41 -4.32 5.54
CA SER A 69 -6.82 -3.45 4.44
C SER A 69 -8.29 -3.64 4.06
N PHE A 70 -8.77 -4.89 4.05
CA PHE A 70 -10.18 -5.20 3.78
C PHE A 70 -11.10 -4.66 4.87
N ALA A 71 -10.74 -4.85 6.14
CA ALA A 71 -11.47 -4.29 7.27
C ALA A 71 -11.52 -2.76 7.22
N ASN A 72 -10.39 -2.11 6.93
CA ASN A 72 -10.33 -0.65 6.78
C ASN A 72 -11.18 -0.16 5.60
N TYR A 73 -11.16 -0.85 4.47
CA TYR A 73 -12.03 -0.54 3.33
C TYR A 73 -13.52 -0.67 3.71
N LYS A 74 -13.91 -1.78 4.36
CA LYS A 74 -15.28 -2.01 4.84
C LYS A 74 -15.72 -0.91 5.82
N ALA A 75 -14.87 -0.52 6.76
CA ALA A 75 -15.16 0.55 7.72
C ALA A 75 -15.39 1.90 7.03
N LYS A 76 -14.52 2.26 6.06
CA LYS A 76 -14.70 3.48 5.24
C LYS A 76 -16.00 3.44 4.45
N MET A 77 -16.35 2.28 3.87
CA MET A 77 -17.61 2.11 3.15
C MET A 77 -18.83 2.26 4.05
N THR A 78 -18.77 1.82 5.31
CA THR A 78 -19.86 2.01 6.27
C THR A 78 -19.99 3.47 6.70
N ALA A 79 -18.87 4.17 6.95
CA ALA A 79 -18.90 5.58 7.35
C ALA A 79 -19.46 6.52 6.27
N LEU A 80 -19.44 6.10 5.01
CA LEU A 80 -20.00 6.85 3.87
C LEU A 80 -21.44 6.43 3.51
N ARG A 81 -22.05 5.49 4.26
CA ARG A 81 -23.45 5.10 4.06
C ARG A 81 -24.36 6.06 4.80
N LEU A 82 -25.53 6.34 4.22
CA LEU A 82 -26.64 7.02 4.88
C LEU A 82 -27.16 6.18 6.06
N SER A 83 -27.95 6.79 6.94
CA SER A 83 -28.67 6.11 8.03
C SER A 83 -29.60 4.98 7.54
N ASP A 84 -30.02 5.00 6.28
CA ASP A 84 -30.81 3.96 5.61
C ASP A 84 -29.97 2.82 4.98
N GLY A 85 -28.64 2.93 5.00
CA GLY A 85 -27.70 1.93 4.48
C GLY A 85 -27.34 2.05 3.00
N THR A 86 -27.90 3.01 2.25
CA THR A 86 -27.63 3.20 0.82
C THR A 86 -26.22 3.78 0.60
N VAL A 87 -25.41 3.13 -0.25
CA VAL A 87 -24.08 3.63 -0.64
C VAL A 87 -24.27 4.61 -1.79
N THR A 88 -24.16 5.92 -1.54
CA THR A 88 -24.29 6.93 -2.59
C THR A 88 -22.91 7.42 -3.06
N ALA A 89 -22.62 7.31 -4.36
CA ALA A 89 -21.36 7.79 -4.95
C ALA A 89 -21.45 9.23 -5.51
N SER A 90 -22.63 9.84 -5.47
CA SER A 90 -22.87 11.20 -5.98
C SER A 90 -22.43 12.25 -4.97
N ARG A 91 -21.49 13.12 -5.39
CA ARG A 91 -21.02 14.27 -4.62
C ARG A 91 -22.16 15.12 -4.08
N LYS A 92 -23.14 15.42 -4.93
CA LYS A 92 -24.31 16.24 -4.59
C LYS A 92 -25.16 15.62 -3.48
N THR A 93 -25.27 14.29 -3.49
CA THR A 93 -26.02 13.58 -2.46
C THR A 93 -25.22 13.50 -1.16
N MET A 94 -23.90 13.34 -1.25
CA MET A 94 -23.01 13.34 -0.08
C MET A 94 -22.99 14.71 0.62
N GLU A 95 -22.93 15.80 -0.14
CA GLU A 95 -23.04 17.17 0.37
C GLU A 95 -24.39 17.40 1.08
N LYS A 96 -25.49 16.85 0.54
CA LYS A 96 -26.81 16.92 1.16
C LYS A 96 -26.88 16.20 2.51
N ILE A 97 -26.33 14.98 2.59
CA ILE A 97 -26.31 14.17 3.82
C ILE A 97 -25.48 14.86 4.90
N ILE A 98 -24.32 15.42 4.53
CA ILE A 98 -23.48 16.21 5.45
C ILE A 98 -24.27 17.42 5.95
N TYR A 99 -24.98 18.13 5.06
CA TYR A 99 -25.77 19.31 5.42
C TYR A 99 -26.92 18.97 6.39
N GLU A 100 -27.69 17.91 6.13
CA GLU A 100 -28.76 17.43 7.03
C GLU A 100 -28.19 17.06 8.41
N TYR A 101 -27.11 16.27 8.46
CA TYR A 101 -26.47 15.85 9.71
C TYR A 101 -26.02 17.02 10.59
N TYR A 102 -25.38 18.04 10.01
CA TYR A 102 -24.94 19.23 10.77
C TYR A 102 -26.10 20.16 11.15
N SER A 103 -27.20 20.19 10.38
CA SER A 103 -28.38 20.99 10.71
C SER A 103 -29.20 20.40 11.85
N ASP A 104 -29.19 19.08 11.98
CA ASP A 104 -29.82 18.37 13.11
C ASP A 104 -28.98 18.52 14.39
N LEU A 105 -27.64 18.57 14.27
CA LEU A 105 -26.72 18.67 15.40
C LEU A 105 -26.57 20.09 15.94
N PHE A 106 -26.70 21.09 15.06
CA PHE A 106 -26.64 22.50 15.40
C PHE A 106 -27.89 23.16 14.81
N GLU A 107 -28.79 23.67 15.66
CA GLU A 107 -30.02 24.38 15.24
C GLU A 107 -29.78 25.50 14.19
N LYS A 108 -28.53 25.95 14.04
CA LYS A 108 -28.04 26.75 12.91
C LYS A 108 -26.69 26.23 12.41
N PRO A 109 -26.48 26.05 11.10
CA PRO A 109 -25.20 25.63 10.57
C PRO A 109 -24.15 26.74 10.80
N PRO A 110 -22.88 26.39 11.12
CA PRO A 110 -21.80 27.35 10.96
C PRO A 110 -21.70 27.67 9.46
N VAL A 111 -21.76 28.95 9.14
CA VAL A 111 -21.72 29.50 7.79
C VAL A 111 -20.44 29.03 7.07
N LEU A 112 -20.55 27.96 6.28
CA LEU A 112 -19.46 27.47 5.44
C LEU A 112 -19.70 27.91 3.98
N HIS A 113 -19.13 29.07 3.65
CA HIS A 113 -18.57 29.45 2.35
C HIS A 113 -19.41 29.32 1.07
N SER A 114 -20.71 29.60 1.08
CA SER A 114 -21.38 30.14 -0.12
C SER A 114 -21.36 31.68 -0.18
N GLU A 115 -21.08 32.34 0.95
CA GLU A 115 -21.09 33.80 1.06
C GLU A 115 -19.85 34.50 0.46
N ILE A 116 -18.74 33.77 0.22
CA ILE A 116 -17.62 34.35 -0.55
C ILE A 116 -18.01 34.63 -2.01
N ARG A 117 -18.97 33.89 -2.58
CA ARG A 117 -19.41 34.18 -3.96
C ARG A 117 -20.26 35.45 -4.05
N TYR A 118 -21.01 35.80 -3.01
CA TYR A 118 -21.85 37.01 -3.04
C TYR A 118 -21.06 38.30 -2.79
N ALA A 119 -19.91 38.22 -2.12
CA ALA A 119 -19.02 39.39 -1.94
C ALA A 119 -18.26 39.81 -3.22
N ILE A 120 -18.19 38.96 -4.24
CA ILE A 120 -17.47 39.24 -5.51
C ILE A 120 -18.43 39.77 -6.61
N SER A 121 -19.73 39.88 -6.36
CA SER A 121 -20.74 40.21 -7.38
C SER A 121 -21.62 41.41 -7.03
N LEU A 122 -21.03 42.51 -6.54
CA LEU A 122 -21.68 43.83 -6.58
C LEU A 122 -21.37 44.54 -7.91
N PRO A 123 -22.38 45.02 -8.66
CA PRO A 123 -22.15 45.88 -9.82
C PRO A 123 -21.70 47.28 -9.35
N GLU A 124 -20.68 47.81 -10.03
CA GLU A 124 -20.19 49.19 -9.89
C GLU A 124 -21.31 50.21 -10.13
N GLU A 125 -21.65 51.02 -9.13
CA GLU A 125 -22.45 52.23 -9.29
C GLU A 125 -21.55 53.39 -9.76
N PRO A 126 -21.94 54.14 -10.79
CA PRO A 126 -21.05 55.05 -11.50
C PRO A 126 -20.85 56.37 -10.73
N LEU A 127 -19.64 56.58 -10.23
CA LEU A 127 -19.24 57.90 -9.73
C LEU A 127 -19.08 58.86 -10.91
N ALA A 128 -19.99 59.83 -10.96
CA ALA A 128 -19.95 60.97 -11.85
C ALA A 128 -18.58 61.66 -11.81
N SER A 129 -17.94 61.81 -12.97
CA SER A 129 -16.72 62.60 -13.13
C SER A 129 -17.02 63.86 -13.97
N PRO A 130 -16.61 65.06 -13.52
CA PRO A 130 -16.80 66.29 -14.29
C PRO A 130 -15.80 66.37 -15.46
N ARG A 131 -16.30 66.81 -16.62
CA ARG A 131 -15.53 67.25 -17.80
C ARG A 131 -14.33 68.13 -17.43
N LYS A 132 -13.18 67.97 -18.11
CA LYS A 132 -12.45 68.93 -19.01
C LYS A 132 -11.23 68.19 -19.63
N HIS A 133 -11.21 67.94 -20.94
CA HIS A 133 -10.49 68.67 -22.01
C HIS A 133 -9.05 68.18 -22.33
N THR A 134 -8.90 67.81 -23.61
CA THR A 134 -7.74 67.95 -24.52
C THR A 134 -6.46 67.14 -24.31
N GLY A 135 -6.07 66.40 -25.36
CA GLY A 135 -4.73 66.57 -25.95
C GLY A 135 -3.80 65.35 -26.00
N SER A 136 -3.80 64.67 -27.15
CA SER A 136 -2.62 64.29 -27.97
C SER A 136 -1.22 64.17 -27.33
N ALA A 137 -0.58 63.00 -27.50
CA ALA A 137 0.80 62.77 -28.01
C ALA A 137 1.28 61.38 -27.53
N LEU A 138 1.42 60.38 -28.41
CA LEU A 138 2.62 59.98 -29.15
C LEU A 138 3.78 59.38 -28.31
N HIS A 139 4.30 58.28 -28.87
CA HIS A 139 5.63 57.66 -28.66
C HIS A 139 5.85 56.71 -27.46
N THR A 140 6.14 55.42 -27.72
CA THR A 140 7.52 54.89 -27.89
C THR A 140 7.54 53.36 -28.07
N LEU A 141 8.39 52.91 -29.01
CA LEU A 141 8.73 51.55 -29.43
C LEU A 141 9.26 50.63 -28.30
N LEU A 142 9.01 49.32 -28.39
CA LEU A 142 10.07 48.29 -28.46
C LEU A 142 9.51 46.90 -28.80
N VAL A 143 10.00 46.35 -29.92
CA VAL A 143 10.31 44.95 -30.31
C VAL A 143 9.99 44.75 -31.79
#